data_AF-A0A964JS44-F1
#
_entry.id   AF-A0A964JS44-F1
#
_cell.length_a   1.000
_cell.length_b   1.000
_cell.length_c   1.000
_cell.angle_alpha   90.00
_cell.angle_beta   90.00
_cell.angle_gamma   90.00
#
_symmetry.space_group_name_H-M   'P 1'
#
loop_
_entity.id
_entity.type
_entity.pdbx_description
1 polymer ?
#
loop_
_entity_poly.entity_id
_entity_poly.type
_entity_poly.pdbx_seq_one_letter_code
_entity_poly.pdbx_strand_id
1 'polypeptide(L)'
;MIFDLNAIIRIGLFALLACSVVTLIFVCVVFLRRVKKQKEAATAESIATWLGGITAVGTFCIGALNVTAPIGILPEADPALNAIKTFYSLIQGRECEEAWKLIHPARKDILEKEGRGFGVVQFCNAYRTTNTYENLQITKSKDTAGIPGSRIYRVSYDVTDEFPNNRFFSDVRLKTVDALKTENVNETEIIEGVIENIRRYYVISDDRLPQLRAIVSIMPVEFIFSPELISEVTRLMKLNYGVDFKEKDARPSKQRVKRHFVRSMVMSEHQDTWMIRDGLSFPELVAPYMRVEKPL
;
A
#
# COMPACT_ATOMS: atom_id res chain seq x y z
N MET A 1 9.68 18.09 -42.93
CA MET A 1 8.68 17.02 -42.70
C MET A 1 9.07 16.34 -41.42
N ILE A 2 8.44 16.69 -40.29
CA ILE A 2 8.78 16.12 -38.97
C ILE A 2 8.04 14.80 -38.88
N PHE A 3 8.76 13.68 -38.93
CA PHE A 3 8.16 12.37 -38.73
C PHE A 3 7.73 12.27 -37.25
N ASP A 4 6.45 11.98 -37.03
CA ASP A 4 5.93 11.72 -35.70
C ASP A 4 6.55 10.42 -35.17
N LEU A 5 7.53 10.56 -34.27
CA LEU A 5 8.24 9.46 -33.64
C LEU A 5 7.28 8.48 -32.97
N ASN A 6 6.11 8.96 -32.49
CA ASN A 6 5.09 8.11 -31.90
C ASN A 6 4.37 7.25 -32.94
N ALA A 7 4.16 7.76 -34.15
CA ALA A 7 3.61 6.97 -35.24
C ALA A 7 4.58 5.84 -35.64
N ILE A 8 5.88 6.14 -35.68
CA ILE A 8 6.92 5.13 -35.98
C ILE A 8 6.97 4.05 -34.91
N ILE A 9 6.96 4.43 -33.62
CA ILE A 9 6.98 3.48 -32.49
C ILE A 9 5.73 2.59 -32.48
N ARG A 10 4.54 3.15 -32.73
CA ARG A 10 3.29 2.38 -32.81
C ARG A 10 3.31 1.39 -33.96
N ILE A 11 3.74 1.82 -35.14
CA ILE A 11 3.89 0.94 -36.31
C ILE A 11 4.90 -0.18 -36.00
N GLY A 12 6.01 0.13 -35.32
CA GLY A 12 6.99 -0.85 -34.87
C GLY A 12 6.41 -1.89 -33.89
N LEU A 13 5.62 -1.45 -32.91
CA LEU A 13 4.95 -2.35 -31.95
C LEU A 13 3.89 -3.24 -32.62
N PHE A 14 3.09 -2.69 -33.54
CA PHE A 14 2.12 -3.48 -34.30
C PHE A 14 2.80 -4.48 -35.24
N ALA A 15 3.92 -4.09 -35.87
CA ALA A 15 4.72 -4.99 -36.69
C ALA A 15 5.31 -6.14 -35.84
N LEU A 16 5.84 -5.84 -34.66
CA LEU A 16 6.35 -6.85 -33.72
C LEU A 16 5.25 -7.82 -33.26
N LEU A 17 4.06 -7.31 -32.94
CA LEU A 17 2.93 -8.14 -32.53
C LEU A 17 2.44 -9.02 -33.69
N ALA A 18 2.35 -8.48 -34.91
CA ALA A 18 2.03 -9.25 -36.10
C ALA A 18 3.08 -10.33 -36.38
N CYS A 19 4.37 -10.03 -36.28
CA CYS A 19 5.46 -11.00 -36.42
C CYS A 19 5.39 -12.11 -35.37
N SER A 20 5.09 -11.78 -34.11
CA SER A 20 4.94 -12.76 -33.03
C SER A 20 3.76 -13.71 -33.29
N VAL A 21 2.60 -13.19 -33.70
CA VAL A 21 1.43 -14.00 -34.06
C VAL A 21 1.71 -14.88 -35.27
N VAL A 22 2.37 -14.36 -36.31
CA VAL A 22 2.75 -15.14 -37.49
C VAL A 22 3.74 -16.26 -37.11
N THR A 23 4.67 -16.00 -36.20
CA THR A 23 5.64 -16.99 -35.73
C THR A 23 4.94 -18.07 -34.91
N LEU A 24 3.99 -17.72 -34.05
CA LEU A 24 3.15 -18.69 -33.32
C LEU A 24 2.36 -19.58 -34.29
N ILE A 25 1.71 -18.98 -35.29
CA ILE A 25 0.94 -19.72 -36.31
C ILE A 25 1.89 -20.65 -37.08
N PHE A 26 3.07 -20.18 -37.48
CA PHE A 26 4.07 -20.99 -38.17
C PHE A 26 4.54 -22.18 -37.31
N VAL A 27 4.86 -21.95 -36.03
CA VAL A 27 5.25 -23.01 -35.09
C VAL A 27 4.13 -24.03 -34.91
N CYS A 28 2.88 -23.59 -34.76
CA CYS A 28 1.71 -24.47 -34.66
C CYS A 28 1.51 -25.30 -35.94
N VAL A 29 1.62 -24.69 -37.12
CA VAL A 29 1.44 -25.39 -38.41
C VAL A 29 2.57 -26.40 -38.66
N VAL A 30 3.82 -26.03 -38.37
CA VAL A 30 4.98 -26.94 -38.49
C VAL A 30 4.86 -28.10 -37.50
N PHE A 31 4.41 -27.84 -36.27
CA PHE A 31 4.17 -28.87 -35.26
C PHE A 31 3.04 -29.83 -35.68
N LEU A 32 1.89 -29.31 -36.10
CA LEU A 32 0.78 -30.13 -36.59
C LEU A 32 1.18 -30.97 -37.81
N ARG A 33 1.99 -30.42 -38.72
CA ARG A 33 2.54 -31.17 -39.86
C ARG A 33 3.53 -32.25 -39.42
N ARG A 34 4.40 -31.99 -38.43
CA ARG A 34 5.32 -33.00 -37.88
C ARG A 34 4.57 -34.12 -37.17
N VAL A 35 3.60 -33.81 -36.31
CA VAL A 35 2.75 -34.79 -35.61
C VAL A 35 1.94 -35.63 -36.60
N LYS A 36 1.47 -35.04 -37.70
CA LYS A 36 0.76 -35.79 -38.75
C LYS A 36 1.68 -36.71 -39.56
N LYS A 37 2.96 -36.37 -39.70
CA LYS A 37 3.95 -37.11 -40.51
C LYS A 37 4.69 -38.19 -39.72
N GLN A 38 4.85 -38.01 -38.41
CA GLN A 38 5.38 -39.00 -37.47
C GLN A 38 4.24 -39.47 -36.56
N LYS A 39 3.51 -40.51 -36.98
CA LYS A 39 2.41 -41.08 -36.19
C LYS A 39 2.88 -41.71 -34.86
N GLU A 40 4.18 -41.92 -34.67
CA GLU A 40 4.74 -42.50 -33.45
C GLU A 40 6.10 -41.82 -33.16
N ALA A 41 6.35 -41.54 -31.87
CA ALA A 41 7.50 -40.84 -31.29
C ALA A 41 7.51 -39.29 -31.40
N ALA A 42 6.60 -38.65 -30.66
CA ALA A 42 6.90 -37.33 -30.10
C ALA A 42 8.00 -37.51 -29.04
N THR A 43 9.28 -37.36 -29.43
CA THR A 43 10.40 -37.38 -28.48
C THR A 43 10.29 -36.20 -27.52
N ALA A 44 10.73 -36.39 -26.27
CA ALA A 44 10.68 -35.38 -25.21
C ALA A 44 11.29 -34.03 -25.62
N GLU A 45 12.28 -34.04 -26.52
CA GLU A 45 12.92 -32.86 -27.10
C GLU A 45 11.97 -32.04 -28.00
N SER A 46 11.08 -32.69 -28.76
CA SER A 46 10.05 -32.02 -29.57
C SER A 46 8.98 -31.37 -28.69
N ILE A 47 8.64 -32.00 -27.56
CA ILE A 47 7.69 -31.46 -26.58
C ILE A 47 8.34 -30.29 -25.82
N ALA A 48 9.62 -30.40 -25.45
CA ALA A 48 10.37 -29.34 -24.79
C ALA A 48 10.57 -28.12 -25.71
N THR A 49 10.81 -28.31 -27.01
CA THR A 49 10.92 -27.20 -27.98
C THR A 49 9.56 -26.51 -28.18
N TRP A 50 8.47 -27.28 -28.19
CA TRP A 50 7.12 -26.75 -28.29
C TRP A 50 6.70 -25.99 -27.02
N LEU A 51 6.95 -26.56 -25.84
CA LEU A 51 6.77 -25.89 -24.56
C LEU A 51 7.64 -24.63 -24.49
N GLY A 52 8.90 -24.68 -24.92
CA GLY A 52 9.79 -23.52 -24.97
C GLY A 52 9.27 -22.42 -25.89
N GLY A 53 8.75 -22.76 -27.07
CA GLY A 53 8.12 -21.81 -28.00
C GLY A 53 6.83 -21.20 -27.45
N ILE A 54 5.95 -22.01 -26.84
CA ILE A 54 4.72 -21.52 -26.20
C ILE A 54 5.03 -20.69 -24.96
N THR A 55 6.05 -21.06 -24.19
CA THR A 55 6.47 -20.28 -23.02
C THR A 55 7.08 -18.97 -23.50
N ALA A 56 7.94 -18.95 -24.52
CA ALA A 56 8.51 -17.71 -25.03
C ALA A 56 7.45 -16.76 -25.63
N VAL A 57 6.53 -17.27 -26.46
CA VAL A 57 5.44 -16.45 -27.01
C VAL A 57 4.40 -16.11 -25.95
N GLY A 58 4.11 -17.02 -25.04
CA GLY A 58 3.24 -16.80 -23.89
C GLY A 58 3.78 -15.75 -22.94
N THR A 59 5.09 -15.76 -22.63
CA THR A 59 5.78 -14.74 -21.84
C THR A 59 5.89 -13.42 -22.60
N PHE A 60 5.96 -13.43 -23.93
CA PHE A 60 5.89 -12.20 -24.73
C PHE A 60 4.47 -11.64 -24.80
N CYS A 61 3.43 -12.47 -24.91
CA CYS A 61 2.02 -12.06 -24.90
C CYS A 61 1.56 -11.64 -23.50
N ILE A 62 1.94 -12.38 -22.46
CA ILE A 62 1.78 -11.96 -21.06
C ILE A 62 2.63 -10.74 -20.83
N GLY A 63 3.85 -10.64 -21.37
CA GLY A 63 4.66 -9.43 -21.35
C GLY A 63 3.97 -8.26 -22.04
N ALA A 64 3.27 -8.46 -23.15
CA ALA A 64 2.53 -7.41 -23.87
C ALA A 64 1.14 -7.10 -23.27
N LEU A 65 0.56 -8.03 -22.49
CA LEU A 65 -0.72 -7.88 -21.79
C LEU A 65 -0.56 -7.42 -20.32
N ASN A 66 0.57 -7.76 -19.66
CA ASN A 66 1.03 -7.27 -18.35
C ASN A 66 2.02 -6.11 -18.44
N VAL A 67 2.55 -5.80 -19.63
CA VAL A 67 2.70 -4.40 -20.00
C VAL A 67 1.26 -3.90 -20.01
N THR A 68 0.85 -3.43 -18.85
CA THR A 68 -0.05 -2.29 -18.70
C THR A 68 0.11 -1.48 -19.96
N ALA A 69 -0.81 -1.64 -20.92
CA ALA A 69 -0.90 -0.73 -22.04
C ALA A 69 -0.80 0.65 -21.39
N PRO A 70 0.18 1.50 -21.73
CA PRO A 70 0.32 2.79 -21.08
C PRO A 70 -1.02 3.49 -21.25
N ILE A 71 -1.79 3.52 -20.16
CA ILE A 71 -3.11 4.13 -20.09
C ILE A 71 -2.81 5.61 -20.23
N GLY A 72 -2.91 6.09 -21.46
CA GLY A 72 -2.50 7.43 -21.84
C GLY A 72 -0.98 7.55 -21.90
N ILE A 73 -0.50 8.08 -23.01
CA ILE A 73 0.70 8.92 -22.99
C ILE A 73 0.33 10.06 -22.03
N LEU A 74 0.73 9.95 -20.76
CA LEU A 74 0.85 11.13 -19.92
C LEU A 74 1.91 12.00 -20.61
N PRO A 75 1.61 13.28 -20.92
CA PRO A 75 2.61 14.14 -21.54
C PRO A 75 3.87 14.16 -20.68
N GLU A 76 5.03 14.28 -21.33
CA GLU A 76 6.39 14.10 -20.81
C GLU A 76 6.80 14.91 -19.56
N ALA A 77 5.91 15.66 -18.95
CA ALA A 77 6.02 16.04 -17.54
C ALA A 77 4.62 16.42 -17.04
N ASP A 78 3.85 15.48 -16.48
CA ASP A 78 2.68 15.85 -15.69
C ASP A 78 3.17 16.35 -14.31
N PRO A 79 3.23 17.68 -14.06
CA PRO A 79 3.83 18.23 -12.84
C PRO A 79 3.09 17.76 -11.57
N ALA A 80 1.79 17.48 -11.68
CA ALA A 80 1.00 16.95 -10.58
C ALA A 80 1.39 15.52 -10.22
N LEU A 81 1.66 14.69 -11.23
CA LEU A 81 2.16 13.34 -11.02
C LEU A 81 3.55 13.36 -10.40
N ASN A 82 4.42 14.26 -10.86
CA ASN A 82 5.75 14.44 -10.28
C ASN A 82 5.67 14.89 -8.82
N ALA A 83 4.78 15.82 -8.47
CA ALA A 83 4.55 16.21 -7.07
C ALA A 83 4.12 15.03 -6.19
N ILE A 84 3.26 14.12 -6.70
CA ILE A 84 2.89 12.89 -5.98
C ILE A 84 4.10 11.97 -5.78
N LYS A 85 4.93 11.76 -6.81
CA LYS A 85 6.15 10.94 -6.69
C LYS A 85 7.13 11.53 -5.67
N THR A 86 7.37 12.84 -5.75
CA THR A 86 8.22 13.57 -4.82
C THR A 86 7.68 13.43 -3.39
N PHE A 87 6.37 13.54 -3.18
CA PHE A 87 5.75 13.33 -1.88
C PHE A 87 6.11 11.96 -1.28
N TYR A 88 5.89 10.86 -1.99
CA TYR A 88 6.22 9.52 -1.45
C TYR A 88 7.72 9.31 -1.28
N SER A 89 8.55 9.88 -2.17
CA SER A 89 10.01 9.85 -2.03
C SER A 89 10.48 10.56 -0.77
N LEU A 90 9.92 11.74 -0.47
CA LEU A 90 10.25 12.51 0.74
C LEU A 90 9.83 11.77 2.01
N ILE A 91 8.63 11.17 2.02
CA ILE A 91 8.22 10.35 3.18
C ILE A 91 9.17 9.16 3.36
N GLN A 92 9.52 8.46 2.28
CA GLN A 92 10.47 7.33 2.34
C GLN A 92 11.87 7.76 2.81
N GLY A 93 12.33 8.94 2.39
CA GLY A 93 13.58 9.57 2.84
C GLY A 93 13.53 10.12 4.27
N ARG A 94 12.40 10.02 4.96
CA ARG A 94 12.12 10.62 6.28
C ARG A 94 12.19 12.15 6.30
N GLU A 95 12.01 12.79 5.15
CA GLU A 95 11.93 14.25 4.95
C GLU A 95 10.46 14.71 5.07
N CYS A 96 9.82 14.37 6.20
CA CYS A 96 8.38 14.57 6.38
C CYS A 96 7.95 16.04 6.36
N GLU A 97 8.80 16.97 6.80
CA GLU A 97 8.52 18.41 6.77
C GLU A 97 8.46 18.94 5.33
N GLU A 98 9.34 18.44 4.46
CA GLU A 98 9.32 18.79 3.03
C GLU A 98 8.10 18.17 2.34
N ALA A 99 7.72 16.93 2.70
CA ALA A 99 6.49 16.32 2.20
C ALA A 99 5.24 17.12 2.63
N TRP A 100 5.25 17.69 3.85
CA TRP A 100 4.17 18.55 4.33
C TRP A 100 4.02 19.84 3.48
N LYS A 101 5.10 20.37 2.91
CA LYS A 101 5.04 21.53 2.01
C LYS A 101 4.29 21.25 0.71
N LEU A 102 4.25 19.99 0.27
CA LEU A 102 3.48 19.56 -0.92
C LEU A 102 1.97 19.44 -0.66
N ILE A 103 1.52 19.61 0.58
CA ILE A 103 0.10 19.64 0.93
C ILE A 103 -0.46 21.05 0.71
N HIS A 104 -1.58 21.14 -0.01
CA HIS A 104 -2.21 22.41 -0.32
C HIS A 104 -2.64 23.16 0.95
N PRO A 105 -2.44 24.49 1.07
CA PRO A 105 -2.80 25.25 2.27
C PRO A 105 -4.25 25.05 2.73
N ALA A 106 -5.21 25.13 1.81
CA ALA A 106 -6.62 24.87 2.13
C ALA A 106 -6.90 23.45 2.67
N ARG A 107 -6.03 22.45 2.43
CA ARG A 107 -6.15 21.13 3.07
C ARG A 107 -5.60 21.15 4.48
N LYS A 108 -4.48 21.85 4.71
CA LYS A 108 -3.90 22.04 6.05
C LYS A 108 -4.91 22.73 6.97
N ASP A 109 -5.57 23.79 6.50
CA ASP A 109 -6.60 24.49 7.27
C ASP A 109 -7.78 23.59 7.65
N ILE A 110 -8.19 22.68 6.75
CA ILE A 110 -9.23 21.69 7.03
C ILE A 110 -8.74 20.70 8.10
N LEU A 111 -7.54 20.14 7.93
CA LEU A 111 -6.96 19.19 8.89
C LEU A 111 -6.78 19.81 10.27
N GLU A 112 -6.38 21.08 10.35
CA GLU A 112 -6.23 21.78 11.62
C GLU A 112 -7.57 21.97 12.34
N LYS A 113 -8.63 22.34 11.60
CA LYS A 113 -9.99 22.54 12.12
C LYS A 113 -10.66 21.24 12.53
N GLU A 114 -10.58 20.21 11.69
CA GLU A 114 -11.20 18.90 11.94
C GLU A 114 -10.42 18.08 12.99
N GLY A 115 -9.09 18.25 13.05
CA GLY A 115 -8.18 17.41 13.82
C GLY A 115 -7.69 18.00 15.13
N ARG A 116 -8.25 19.13 15.57
CA ARG A 116 -7.86 19.87 16.79
C ARG A 116 -6.35 20.18 16.83
N GLY A 117 -5.84 20.87 15.82
CA GLY A 117 -4.42 21.26 15.77
C GLY A 117 -3.53 20.23 15.08
N PHE A 118 -4.05 19.48 14.11
CA PHE A 118 -3.25 18.59 13.27
C PHE A 118 -2.29 19.42 12.39
N GLY A 119 -1.01 19.43 12.77
CA GLY A 119 0.05 20.16 12.08
C GLY A 119 1.19 19.25 11.62
N VAL A 120 2.33 19.86 11.29
CA VAL A 120 3.51 19.17 10.75
C VAL A 120 4.03 18.05 11.67
N VAL A 121 3.98 18.26 12.99
CA VAL A 121 4.44 17.27 13.97
C VAL A 121 3.55 16.02 13.96
N GLN A 122 2.23 16.21 13.95
CA GLN A 122 1.26 15.12 13.89
C GLN A 122 1.35 14.39 12.54
N PHE A 123 1.55 15.14 11.46
CA PHE A 123 1.81 14.60 10.13
C PHE A 123 3.06 13.70 10.12
N CYS A 124 4.20 14.19 10.59
CA CYS A 124 5.43 13.40 10.67
C CYS A 124 5.26 12.14 11.52
N ASN A 125 4.56 12.25 12.66
CA ASN A 125 4.31 11.11 13.54
C ASN A 125 3.46 10.03 12.88
N ALA A 126 2.52 10.40 12.00
CA ALA A 126 1.67 9.44 11.28
C ALA A 126 2.46 8.52 10.34
N TYR A 127 3.59 8.98 9.80
CA TYR A 127 4.44 8.22 8.89
C TYR A 127 5.65 7.58 9.59
N ARG A 128 5.81 7.76 10.90
CA ARG A 128 6.99 7.30 11.65
C ARG A 128 7.19 5.78 11.61
N THR A 129 6.11 5.01 11.48
CA THR A 129 6.15 3.53 11.45
C THR A 129 6.41 2.96 10.06
N THR A 130 6.31 3.78 9.03
CA THR A 130 6.49 3.36 7.64
C THR A 130 7.97 3.22 7.31
N ASN A 131 8.36 2.02 6.89
CA ASN A 131 9.74 1.69 6.54
C ASN A 131 10.01 1.89 5.05
N THR A 132 9.15 1.31 4.21
CA THR A 132 9.28 1.39 2.74
C THR A 132 7.94 1.60 2.05
N TYR A 133 7.99 2.33 0.93
CA TYR A 133 6.96 2.32 -0.10
C TYR A 133 7.45 1.48 -1.28
N GLU A 134 6.67 0.50 -1.68
CA GLU A 134 6.98 -0.38 -2.81
C GLU A 134 5.85 -0.33 -3.84
N ASN A 135 6.13 -0.72 -5.07
CA ASN A 135 5.11 -0.88 -6.12
C ASN A 135 4.23 0.37 -6.34
N LEU A 136 4.80 1.56 -6.20
CA LEU A 136 4.08 2.82 -6.41
C LEU A 136 3.62 2.94 -7.88
N GLN A 137 2.31 2.88 -8.07
CA GLN A 137 1.63 3.07 -9.35
C GLN A 137 0.69 4.28 -9.24
N ILE A 138 0.77 5.16 -10.23
CA ILE A 138 -0.02 6.39 -10.27
C ILE A 138 -0.70 6.46 -11.64
N THR A 139 -2.03 6.46 -11.64
CA THR A 139 -2.84 6.53 -12.86
C THR A 139 -3.74 7.75 -12.79
N LYS A 140 -3.68 8.63 -13.79
CA LYS A 140 -4.58 9.79 -13.86
C LYS A 140 -6.02 9.31 -14.12
N SER A 141 -6.96 9.75 -13.30
CA SER A 141 -8.39 9.49 -13.55
C SER A 141 -8.91 10.41 -14.66
N LYS A 142 -9.95 9.94 -15.36
CA LYS A 142 -10.74 10.76 -16.30
C LYS A 142 -11.78 11.61 -15.57
N ASP A 143 -12.01 11.33 -14.29
CA ASP A 143 -12.98 12.04 -13.47
C ASP A 143 -12.49 13.45 -13.12
N THR A 144 -13.44 14.36 -12.90
CA THR A 144 -13.16 15.74 -12.46
C THR A 144 -13.55 15.88 -10.99
N ALA A 145 -12.72 16.57 -10.20
CA ALA A 145 -12.96 16.69 -8.75
C ALA A 145 -13.98 17.79 -8.38
N GLY A 146 -14.65 18.41 -9.36
CA GLY A 146 -15.49 19.58 -9.14
C GLY A 146 -14.72 20.86 -8.73
N ILE A 147 -13.39 20.77 -8.57
CA ILE A 147 -12.50 21.91 -8.27
C ILE A 147 -11.88 22.40 -9.59
N PRO A 148 -12.06 23.68 -9.97
CA PRO A 148 -11.43 24.24 -11.16
C PRO A 148 -9.91 24.05 -11.15
N GLY A 149 -9.34 23.61 -12.27
CA GLY A 149 -7.89 23.37 -12.37
C GLY A 149 -7.37 22.14 -11.61
N SER A 150 -8.24 21.34 -11.01
CA SER A 150 -7.82 20.12 -10.31
C SER A 150 -7.65 18.92 -11.24
N ARG A 151 -6.85 17.95 -10.78
CA ARG A 151 -6.64 16.66 -11.44
C ARG A 151 -6.76 15.53 -10.42
N ILE A 152 -7.42 14.44 -10.80
CA ILE A 152 -7.54 13.26 -9.94
C ILE A 152 -6.53 12.20 -10.39
N TYR A 153 -5.84 11.59 -9.43
CA TYR A 153 -4.96 10.45 -9.64
C TYR A 153 -5.38 9.31 -8.73
N ARG A 154 -5.46 8.10 -9.29
CA ARG A 154 -5.49 6.87 -8.52
C ARG A 154 -4.06 6.47 -8.21
N VAL A 155 -3.73 6.40 -6.93
CA VAL A 155 -2.40 6.05 -6.44
C VAL A 155 -2.50 4.74 -5.68
N SER A 156 -1.70 3.76 -6.06
CA SER A 156 -1.59 2.49 -5.36
C SER A 156 -0.15 2.16 -5.04
N TYR A 157 0.08 1.60 -3.87
CA TYR A 157 1.41 1.29 -3.36
C TYR A 157 1.30 0.27 -2.24
N ASP A 158 2.40 -0.42 -2.01
CA ASP A 158 2.58 -1.24 -0.83
C ASP A 158 3.36 -0.46 0.22
N VAL A 159 3.00 -0.62 1.48
CA VAL A 159 3.73 -0.10 2.63
C VAL A 159 4.20 -1.27 3.48
N THR A 160 5.46 -1.25 3.88
CA THR A 160 5.94 -2.11 4.97
C THR A 160 6.10 -1.27 6.22
N ASP A 161 5.30 -1.55 7.24
CA ASP A 161 5.38 -0.89 8.54
C ASP A 161 6.02 -1.80 9.59
N GLU A 162 6.70 -1.20 10.57
CA GLU A 162 7.26 -1.91 11.72
C GLU A 162 6.53 -1.54 13.02
N PHE A 163 5.71 -2.46 13.53
CA PHE A 163 4.95 -2.30 14.77
C PHE A 163 5.51 -3.17 15.89
N PRO A 164 5.33 -2.78 17.17
CA PRO A 164 5.45 -3.73 18.27
C PRO A 164 4.58 -4.97 17.99
N ASN A 165 5.12 -6.17 18.17
CA ASN A 165 4.36 -7.41 18.01
C ASN A 165 3.25 -7.49 19.06
N ASN A 166 2.01 -7.38 18.58
CA ASN A 166 0.79 -7.63 19.33
C ASN A 166 0.46 -9.14 19.30
N ARG A 167 0.56 -9.80 20.46
CA ARG A 167 0.16 -11.22 20.61
C ARG A 167 -1.27 -11.52 20.16
N PHE A 168 -2.22 -10.61 20.41
CA PHE A 168 -3.59 -10.81 19.93
C PHE A 168 -3.68 -10.79 18.40
N PHE A 169 -2.76 -10.12 17.71
CA PHE A 169 -2.70 -10.17 16.25
C PHE A 169 -1.92 -11.39 15.74
N SER A 170 -0.76 -11.71 16.34
CA SER A 170 0.09 -12.82 15.90
C SER A 170 -0.50 -14.20 16.18
N ASP A 171 -1.21 -14.34 17.30
CA ASP A 171 -1.64 -15.64 17.81
C ASP A 171 -3.05 -16.02 17.30
N VAL A 172 -3.76 -15.08 16.65
CA VAL A 172 -5.12 -15.29 16.15
C VAL A 172 -5.11 -15.92 14.75
N ARG A 173 -4.98 -17.24 14.77
CA ARG A 173 -5.84 -18.10 13.94
C ARG A 173 -7.29 -17.69 14.20
N LEU A 174 -7.95 -17.00 13.26
CA LEU A 174 -9.37 -17.06 12.81
C LEU A 174 -10.53 -17.51 13.74
N LYS A 175 -10.31 -17.82 15.02
CA LYS A 175 -11.25 -18.44 15.95
C LYS A 175 -11.76 -17.44 16.99
N THR A 176 -11.04 -16.35 17.26
CA THR A 176 -11.37 -15.46 18.36
C THR A 176 -12.51 -14.51 18.01
N VAL A 177 -12.60 -13.94 16.80
CA VAL A 177 -13.70 -12.99 16.49
C VAL A 177 -15.08 -13.65 16.49
N ASP A 178 -15.18 -14.90 16.03
CA ASP A 178 -16.45 -15.65 16.06
C ASP A 178 -16.74 -16.24 17.45
N ALA A 179 -15.70 -16.63 18.22
CA ALA A 179 -15.86 -17.05 19.62
C ALA A 179 -16.24 -15.88 20.55
N LEU A 180 -15.70 -14.68 20.33
CA LEU A 180 -16.05 -13.46 21.09
C LEU A 180 -17.50 -13.03 20.88
N LYS A 181 -18.13 -13.44 19.77
CA LYS A 181 -19.56 -13.22 19.52
C LYS A 181 -20.46 -14.24 20.20
N THR A 182 -19.92 -15.37 20.64
CA THR A 182 -20.69 -16.53 21.11
C THR A 182 -20.43 -16.93 22.56
N GLU A 183 -19.36 -16.43 23.20
CA GLU A 183 -19.02 -16.71 24.61
C GLU A 183 -18.96 -15.42 25.46
N ASN A 184 -19.19 -15.57 26.78
CA ASN A 184 -19.01 -14.50 27.78
C ASN A 184 -17.54 -14.10 27.84
N VAL A 185 -17.16 -13.12 27.03
CA VAL A 185 -15.83 -12.54 27.00
C VAL A 185 -15.58 -11.80 28.32
N ASN A 186 -14.58 -12.25 29.09
CA ASN A 186 -14.16 -11.55 30.30
C ASN A 186 -13.38 -10.28 29.92
N GLU A 187 -14.05 -9.13 29.95
CA GLU A 187 -13.45 -7.83 29.64
C GLU A 187 -12.17 -7.57 30.44
N THR A 188 -12.15 -7.98 31.71
CA THR A 188 -10.99 -7.80 32.60
C THR A 188 -9.77 -8.56 32.09
N GLU A 189 -9.94 -9.80 31.62
CA GLU A 189 -8.85 -10.60 31.08
C GLU A 189 -8.28 -10.02 29.80
N ILE A 190 -9.15 -9.49 28.92
CA ILE A 190 -8.70 -8.80 27.71
C ILE A 190 -7.87 -7.58 28.08
N ILE A 191 -8.38 -6.73 28.97
CA ILE A 191 -7.69 -5.50 29.37
C ILE A 191 -6.32 -5.83 29.97
N GLU A 192 -6.25 -6.77 30.92
CA GLU A 192 -4.98 -7.15 31.53
C GLU A 192 -4.02 -7.80 30.50
N GLY A 193 -4.55 -8.58 29.56
CA GLY A 193 -3.77 -9.12 28.46
C GLY A 193 -3.20 -8.04 27.53
N VAL A 194 -3.95 -6.98 27.23
CA VAL A 194 -3.47 -5.82 26.46
C VAL A 194 -2.39 -5.08 27.23
N ILE A 195 -2.60 -4.82 28.52
CA ILE A 195 -1.62 -4.15 29.38
C ILE A 195 -0.32 -4.94 29.42
N GLU A 196 -0.38 -6.25 29.60
CA GLU A 196 0.81 -7.10 29.62
C GLU A 196 1.55 -7.05 28.29
N ASN A 197 0.82 -7.01 27.18
CA ASN A 197 1.40 -6.88 25.85
C ASN A 197 2.18 -5.56 25.69
N ILE A 198 1.63 -4.45 26.19
CA ILE A 198 2.30 -3.14 26.20
C ILE A 198 3.52 -3.16 27.12
N ARG A 199 3.41 -3.78 28.30
CA ARG A 199 4.51 -3.94 29.27
C ARG A 199 5.71 -4.69 28.69
N ARG A 200 5.55 -5.49 27.63
CA ARG A 200 6.70 -6.12 26.95
C ARG A 200 7.62 -5.12 26.26
N TYR A 201 7.08 -3.97 25.83
CA TYR A 201 7.83 -2.96 25.09
C TYR A 201 8.16 -1.72 25.92
N TYR A 202 7.34 -1.41 26.93
CA TYR A 202 7.43 -0.17 27.67
C TYR A 202 7.48 -0.38 29.19
N VAL A 203 8.14 0.55 29.88
CA VAL A 203 8.10 0.66 31.33
C VAL A 203 6.82 1.40 31.71
N ILE A 204 5.93 0.72 32.44
CA ILE A 204 4.64 1.26 32.89
C ILE A 204 4.64 1.26 34.41
N SER A 205 4.55 2.44 35.01
CA SER A 205 4.39 2.60 36.45
C SER A 205 2.95 2.29 36.88
N ASP A 206 2.76 1.74 38.07
CA ASP A 206 1.44 1.26 38.53
C ASP A 206 0.40 2.38 38.69
N ASP A 207 0.84 3.61 38.94
CA ASP A 207 -0.01 4.82 38.98
C ASP A 207 -0.67 5.14 37.62
N ARG A 208 -0.17 4.56 36.53
CA ARG A 208 -0.67 4.75 35.16
C ARG A 208 -1.65 3.66 34.71
N LEU A 209 -1.81 2.59 35.48
CA LEU A 209 -2.72 1.50 35.14
C LEU A 209 -4.18 1.93 35.05
N PRO A 210 -4.73 2.79 35.92
CA PRO A 210 -6.12 3.23 35.80
C PRO A 210 -6.42 3.93 34.46
N GLN A 211 -5.52 4.80 34.01
CA GLN A 211 -5.65 5.52 32.73
C GLN A 211 -5.50 4.55 31.55
N LEU A 212 -4.56 3.61 31.64
CA LEU A 212 -4.36 2.59 30.62
C LEU A 212 -5.60 1.71 30.46
N ARG A 213 -6.19 1.25 31.57
CA ARG A 213 -7.46 0.50 31.56
C ARG A 213 -8.59 1.31 30.92
N ALA A 214 -8.73 2.59 31.29
CA ALA A 214 -9.75 3.46 30.72
C ALA A 214 -9.64 3.61 29.19
N ILE A 215 -8.41 3.71 28.66
CA ILE A 215 -8.18 3.74 27.21
C ILE A 215 -8.55 2.40 26.56
N VAL A 216 -8.16 1.27 27.15
CA VAL A 216 -8.44 -0.05 26.59
C VAL A 216 -9.93 -0.38 26.59
N SER A 217 -10.68 -0.04 27.64
CA SER A 217 -12.12 -0.29 27.74
C SER A 217 -12.96 0.43 26.68
N ILE A 218 -12.48 1.55 26.14
CA ILE A 218 -13.22 2.31 25.11
C ILE A 218 -12.79 1.96 23.68
N MET A 219 -11.78 1.09 23.52
CA MET A 219 -11.33 0.69 22.18
C MET A 219 -12.27 -0.37 21.59
N PRO A 220 -12.61 -0.27 20.28
CA PRO A 220 -13.33 -1.32 19.60
C PRO A 220 -12.60 -2.66 19.71
N VAL A 221 -13.34 -3.75 19.95
CA VAL A 221 -12.77 -5.08 20.14
C VAL A 221 -11.92 -5.50 18.93
N GLU A 222 -12.35 -5.15 17.71
CA GLU A 222 -11.61 -5.42 16.48
C GLU A 222 -10.22 -4.78 16.48
N PHE A 223 -10.08 -3.63 17.13
CA PHE A 223 -8.81 -2.91 17.22
C PHE A 223 -7.83 -3.60 18.18
N ILE A 224 -8.32 -4.33 19.18
CA ILE A 224 -7.49 -5.17 20.07
C ILE A 224 -6.73 -6.24 19.27
N PHE A 225 -7.32 -6.70 18.16
CA PHE A 225 -6.72 -7.67 17.27
C PHE A 225 -5.91 -7.04 16.13
N SER A 226 -5.64 -5.73 16.16
CA SER A 226 -4.83 -5.04 15.15
C SER A 226 -3.34 -5.04 15.52
N PRO A 227 -2.40 -5.07 14.56
CA PRO A 227 -0.98 -4.90 14.85
C PRO A 227 -0.61 -3.51 15.36
N GLU A 228 -1.45 -2.49 15.15
CA GLU A 228 -1.23 -1.12 15.61
C GLU A 228 -1.55 -0.93 17.08
N LEU A 229 -2.30 -1.84 17.71
CA LEU A 229 -2.84 -1.73 19.07
C LEU A 229 -1.87 -1.04 20.04
N ILE A 230 -0.67 -1.62 20.20
CA ILE A 230 0.31 -1.14 21.19
C ILE A 230 0.71 0.31 20.89
N SER A 231 0.97 0.62 19.62
CA SER A 231 1.38 1.97 19.22
C SER A 231 0.27 2.97 19.45
N GLU A 232 -0.98 2.60 19.15
CA GLU A 232 -2.13 3.47 19.35
C GLU A 232 -2.44 3.72 20.82
N VAL A 233 -2.37 2.69 21.68
CA VAL A 233 -2.56 2.87 23.12
C VAL A 233 -1.52 3.86 23.67
N THR A 234 -0.24 3.74 23.26
CA THR A 234 0.79 4.69 23.68
C THR A 234 0.53 6.12 23.17
N ARG A 235 0.03 6.26 21.94
CA ARG A 235 -0.36 7.55 21.37
C ARG A 235 -1.50 8.19 22.17
N LEU A 236 -2.54 7.43 22.47
CA LEU A 236 -3.70 7.90 23.25
C LEU A 236 -3.31 8.24 24.70
N MET A 237 -2.40 7.49 25.33
CA MET A 237 -1.87 7.84 26.65
C MET A 237 -1.15 9.20 26.64
N LYS A 238 -0.37 9.47 25.59
CA LYS A 238 0.28 10.77 25.42
C LYS A 238 -0.71 11.90 25.17
N LEU A 239 -1.71 11.67 24.32
CA LEU A 239 -2.69 12.69 23.95
C LEU A 239 -3.68 13.02 25.06
N ASN A 240 -4.21 11.99 25.74
CA ASN A 240 -5.26 12.16 26.72
C ASN A 240 -4.72 12.47 28.13
N TYR A 241 -3.52 11.99 28.44
CA TYR A 241 -2.97 12.07 29.80
C TYR A 241 -1.55 12.66 29.87
N GLY A 242 -0.95 13.05 28.73
CA GLY A 242 0.41 13.60 28.70
C GLY A 242 1.50 12.59 29.07
N VAL A 243 1.20 11.29 29.02
CA VAL A 243 2.13 10.23 29.43
C VAL A 243 2.88 9.70 28.21
N ASP A 244 4.20 9.90 28.20
CA ASP A 244 5.10 9.28 27.22
C ASP A 244 5.83 8.11 27.89
N PHE A 245 5.58 6.89 27.43
CA PHE A 245 6.17 5.71 28.07
C PHE A 245 7.61 5.52 27.62
N LYS A 246 8.49 5.22 28.59
CA LYS A 246 9.87 4.85 28.28
C LYS A 246 9.91 3.44 27.69
N GLU A 247 10.53 3.28 26.53
CA GLU A 247 10.79 1.97 25.94
C GLU A 247 11.73 1.13 26.84
N LYS A 248 11.50 -0.18 26.91
CA LYS A 248 12.41 -1.13 27.58
C LYS A 248 13.65 -1.39 26.72
N ASP A 249 14.79 -1.59 27.38
CA ASP A 249 16.06 -1.91 26.72
C ASP A 249 16.00 -3.31 26.07
N ALA A 250 15.51 -4.31 26.80
CA ALA A 250 15.34 -5.70 26.33
C ALA A 250 13.93 -5.95 25.77
N ARG A 251 13.50 -5.14 24.80
CA ARG A 251 12.19 -5.30 24.16
C ARG A 251 12.19 -6.40 23.07
N PRO A 252 11.05 -7.06 22.80
CA PRO A 252 10.93 -7.98 21.67
C PRO A 252 11.15 -7.28 20.33
N SER A 253 11.47 -8.06 19.29
CA SER A 253 11.54 -7.57 17.93
C SER A 253 10.17 -7.07 17.46
N LYS A 254 10.17 -5.96 16.70
CA LYS A 254 8.99 -5.48 15.99
C LYS A 254 8.57 -6.48 14.92
N GLN A 255 7.27 -6.53 14.64
CA GLN A 255 6.71 -7.26 13.50
C GLN A 255 6.65 -6.34 12.27
N ARG A 256 6.91 -6.91 11.10
CA ARG A 256 6.71 -6.23 9.82
C ARG A 256 5.34 -6.57 9.28
N VAL A 257 4.58 -5.54 8.94
CA VAL A 257 3.24 -5.70 8.35
C VAL A 257 3.26 -5.03 6.99
N LYS A 258 2.97 -5.81 5.95
CA LYS A 258 2.83 -5.31 4.58
C LYS A 258 1.37 -4.97 4.32
N ARG A 259 1.09 -3.78 3.78
CA ARG A 259 -0.24 -3.27 3.49
C ARG A 259 -0.29 -2.74 2.07
N HIS A 260 -1.34 -3.07 1.32
CA HIS A 260 -1.58 -2.49 0.01
C HIS A 260 -2.61 -1.37 0.12
N PHE A 261 -2.29 -0.20 -0.41
CA PHE A 261 -3.18 0.95 -0.44
C PHE A 261 -3.57 1.28 -1.87
N VAL A 262 -4.84 1.66 -2.04
CA VAL A 262 -5.36 2.26 -3.27
C VAL A 262 -6.16 3.49 -2.87
N ARG A 263 -5.79 4.67 -3.38
CA ARG A 263 -6.41 5.94 -2.99
C ARG A 263 -6.57 6.87 -4.19
N SER A 264 -7.61 7.69 -4.14
CA SER A 264 -7.80 8.79 -5.08
C SER A 264 -7.21 10.07 -4.48
N MET A 265 -6.21 10.64 -5.14
CA MET A 265 -5.58 11.91 -4.79
C MET A 265 -6.07 13.01 -5.71
N VAL A 266 -6.51 14.11 -5.13
CA VAL A 266 -6.86 15.32 -5.86
C VAL A 266 -5.68 16.27 -5.78
N MET A 267 -5.16 16.64 -6.94
CA MET A 267 -4.10 17.63 -7.08
C MET A 267 -4.70 18.94 -7.55
N SER A 268 -4.23 20.06 -6.99
CA SER A 268 -4.61 21.40 -7.42
C SER A 268 -3.38 22.27 -7.54
N GLU A 269 -3.39 23.17 -8.52
CA GLU A 269 -2.34 24.17 -8.68
C GLU A 269 -2.51 25.29 -7.65
N HIS A 270 -1.40 25.72 -7.05
CA HIS A 270 -1.32 26.82 -6.11
C HIS A 270 0.01 27.55 -6.34
N GLN A 271 -0.05 28.82 -6.74
CA GLN A 271 1.14 29.65 -7.02
C GLN A 271 2.12 28.91 -7.97
N ASP A 272 1.63 28.46 -9.12
CA ASP A 272 2.38 27.72 -10.15
C ASP A 272 2.98 26.38 -9.71
N THR A 273 2.57 25.87 -8.54
CA THR A 273 3.02 24.58 -8.00
C THR A 273 1.85 23.63 -7.81
N TRP A 274 2.02 22.37 -8.21
CA TRP A 274 1.00 21.35 -8.01
C TRP A 274 1.10 20.75 -6.61
N MET A 275 -0.01 20.80 -5.87
CA MET A 275 -0.08 20.39 -4.47
C MET A 275 -1.23 19.40 -4.24
N ILE A 276 -1.09 18.57 -3.21
CA ILE A 276 -2.11 17.61 -2.80
C ILE A 276 -3.24 18.36 -2.11
N ARG A 277 -4.39 18.46 -2.77
CA ARG A 277 -5.60 19.13 -2.27
C ARG A 277 -6.44 18.22 -1.40
N ASP A 278 -6.60 16.96 -1.79
CA ASP A 278 -7.36 15.93 -1.07
C ASP A 278 -6.85 14.52 -1.41
N GLY A 279 -7.36 13.51 -0.71
CA GLY A 279 -7.01 12.08 -0.92
C GLY A 279 -5.97 11.53 0.05
N LEU A 280 -5.41 12.39 0.89
CA LEU A 280 -4.82 11.99 2.15
C LEU A 280 -5.98 11.88 3.14
N SER A 281 -6.33 10.64 3.51
CA SER A 281 -7.21 10.43 4.66
C SER A 281 -6.66 11.20 5.86
N PHE A 282 -7.51 11.51 6.85
CA PHE A 282 -6.96 11.68 8.20
C PHE A 282 -5.99 10.53 8.44
N PRO A 283 -4.81 10.75 9.03
CA PRO A 283 -4.04 9.65 9.56
C PRO A 283 -4.79 9.10 10.77
N GLU A 284 -5.93 8.47 10.50
CA GLU A 284 -6.33 7.31 11.24
C GLU A 284 -5.21 6.30 10.99
N LEU A 285 -4.65 5.78 12.07
CA LEU A 285 -3.63 4.73 12.02
C LEU A 285 -4.11 3.45 11.33
N VAL A 286 -5.32 3.42 10.76
CA VAL A 286 -6.03 2.21 10.37
C VAL A 286 -6.87 2.40 9.11
N ALA A 287 -6.64 1.56 8.10
CA ALA A 287 -7.75 0.88 7.44
C ALA A 287 -7.87 -0.51 8.11
N PRO A 288 -9.07 -0.96 8.53
CA PRO A 288 -9.23 -2.24 9.19
C PRO A 288 -8.76 -3.38 8.28
N TYR A 289 -8.06 -4.34 8.87
CA TYR A 289 -7.48 -5.48 8.19
C TYR A 289 -8.54 -6.33 7.50
N MET A 290 -8.50 -6.37 6.17
CA MET A 290 -9.10 -7.46 5.39
C MET A 290 -8.12 -7.93 4.30
N ARG A 291 -7.10 -8.67 4.73
CA ARG A 291 -6.54 -9.89 4.12
C ARG A 291 -5.09 -10.09 4.57
N VAL A 292 -4.89 -11.11 5.39
CA VAL A 292 -3.59 -11.75 5.54
C VAL A 292 -3.43 -12.65 4.31
N GLU A 293 -2.54 -12.29 3.39
CA GLU A 293 -2.03 -13.27 2.43
C GLU A 293 -1.30 -14.35 3.23
N LYS A 294 -1.70 -15.60 3.01
CA LYS A 294 -1.09 -16.77 3.66
C LYS A 294 0.41 -16.77 3.38
N PRO A 295 1.27 -17.04 4.38
CA PRO A 295 2.65 -17.41 4.07
C PRO A 295 2.65 -18.72 3.27
N LEU A 296 3.48 -18.77 2.24
CA LEU A 296 3.87 -19.97 1.50
C LEU A 296 4.59 -20.96 2.43
#